data_AF-A0A7X0MLU4-F1
#
_entry.id   AF-A0A7X0MLU4-F1
#
_cell.length_a   1.000
_cell.length_b   1.000
_cell.length_c   1.000
_cell.angle_alpha   90.00
_cell.angle_beta   90.00
_cell.angle_gamma   90.00
#
_symmetry.space_group_name_H-M   'P 1'
#
loop_
_entity.id
_entity.type
_entity.pdbx_description
1 polymer ?
#
loop_
_entity_poly.entity_id
_entity_poly.type
_entity_poly.pdbx_seq_one_letter_code
_entity_poly.pdbx_strand_id
1 'polypeptide(L)' 'MADLKTEFSVEFEGETIPVTVTEIEDGDDSTFIVEIPEHEKFEIFLSEDDMWVTNDEVSVDEDFIFLIGDKFESLQP' A
#
# COMPACT_ATOMS: atom_id res chain seq x y z
N MET A 1 4.34 -20.10 -4.87
CA MET A 1 4.66 -18.68 -4.68
C MET A 1 3.63 -18.19 -3.69
N ALA A 2 4.07 -17.66 -2.56
CA ALA A 2 3.20 -17.35 -1.43
C ALA A 2 2.96 -15.86 -1.44
N ASP A 3 1.69 -15.45 -1.52
CA ASP A 3 1.32 -14.05 -1.38
C ASP A 3 1.65 -13.62 0.06
N LEU A 4 2.52 -12.62 0.23
CA LEU A 4 2.81 -12.07 1.56
C LEU A 4 1.77 -10.99 1.87
N LYS A 5 1.00 -11.21 2.93
CA LYS A 5 -0.03 -10.27 3.37
C LYS A 5 0.41 -9.57 4.65
N THR A 6 0.44 -8.25 4.60
CA THR A 6 0.77 -7.39 5.74
C THR A 6 -0.47 -6.56 6.08
N GLU A 7 -1.08 -6.86 7.22
CA GLU A 7 -2.25 -6.16 7.74
C GLU A 7 -1.81 -5.19 8.83
N PHE A 8 -2.19 -3.92 8.69
CA PHE A 8 -1.89 -2.89 9.68
C PHE A 8 -2.98 -1.82 9.69
N SER A 9 -2.85 -0.85 10.60
CA SER A 9 -3.75 0.30 10.68
C SER A 9 -2.96 1.59 10.64
N VAL A 10 -3.49 2.57 9.92
CA VAL A 10 -2.94 3.91 9.77
C VAL A 10 -3.95 4.92 10.31
N GLU A 11 -3.46 5.95 10.97
CA GLU A 11 -4.30 7.05 11.47
C GLU A 11 -4.23 8.19 10.45
N PHE A 12 -5.37 8.52 9.82
CA PHE A 12 -5.48 9.58 8.82
C PHE A 12 -6.68 10.45 9.17
N GLU A 13 -6.47 11.77 9.22
CA GLU A 13 -7.49 12.75 9.60
C GLU A 13 -8.23 12.49 10.94
N GLY A 14 -7.59 11.73 11.85
CA GLY A 14 -8.17 11.34 13.15
C GLY A 14 -9.04 10.08 13.11
N GLU A 15 -9.10 9.40 11.97
CA GLU A 15 -9.74 8.09 11.80
C GLU A 15 -8.68 6.98 11.69
N THR A 16 -8.94 5.84 12.31
CA THR A 16 -8.07 4.66 12.19
C THR A 16 -8.56 3.80 11.05
N ILE A 17 -7.82 3.82 9.95
CA ILE A 17 -8.16 3.10 8.73
C ILE A 17 -7.34 1.81 8.69
N PRO A 18 -7.99 0.63 8.67
CA PRO A 18 -7.30 -0.64 8.48
C PRO A 18 -6.88 -0.79 7.02
N VAL A 19 -5.64 -1.20 6.80
CA VAL A 19 -5.04 -1.35 5.47
C VAL A 19 -4.37 -2.71 5.38
N THR A 20 -4.58 -3.38 4.25
CA THR A 20 -3.94 -4.66 3.94
C THR A 20 -3.12 -4.49 2.69
N VAL A 21 -1.82 -4.74 2.78
CA VAL A 21 -0.92 -4.78 1.61
C VAL A 21 -0.63 -6.24 1.30
N THR A 22 -0.94 -6.65 0.08
CA THR A 22 -0.61 -7.97 -0.46
C THR A 22 0.53 -7.81 -1.45
N GLU A 23 1.67 -8.38 -1.14
CA GLU A 23 2.78 -8.54 -2.08
C GLU A 23 2.56 -9.81 -2.91
N ILE A 24 2.55 -9.62 -4.22
CA ILE A 24 2.41 -10.67 -5.23
C ILE A 24 3.74 -10.73 -5.98
N GLU A 25 4.51 -11.79 -5.75
CA GLU A 25 5.71 -12.10 -6.53
C GLU A 25 5.31 -12.80 -7.84
N ASP A 26 5.50 -12.13 -8.98
CA ASP A 26 5.33 -12.74 -10.32
C ASP A 26 6.68 -12.80 -11.06
N GLY A 27 7.48 -13.80 -10.71
CA GLY A 27 8.78 -14.02 -11.33
C GLY A 27 9.88 -13.16 -10.72
N ASP A 28 10.40 -12.19 -11.49
CA ASP A 28 11.44 -11.25 -11.05
C ASP A 28 10.85 -9.92 -10.54
N ASP A 29 9.53 -9.71 -10.70
CA ASP A 29 8.83 -8.49 -10.29
C ASP A 29 7.91 -8.77 -9.08
N SER A 30 7.82 -7.80 -8.18
CA SER A 30 6.87 -7.78 -7.05
C SER A 30 5.82 -6.69 -7.28
N THR A 31 4.55 -7.05 -7.18
CA THR A 31 3.42 -6.11 -7.20
C THR A 31 2.82 -5.98 -5.80
N PHE A 32 2.57 -4.76 -5.35
CA PHE A 32 1.95 -4.51 -4.05
C PHE A 32 0.52 -4.02 -4.23
N ILE A 33 -0.45 -4.84 -3.83
CA ILE A 33 -1.87 -4.50 -3.87
C ILE A 33 -2.32 -4.03 -2.49
N VAL A 34 -2.86 -2.81 -2.43
CA VAL A 34 -3.44 -2.22 -1.23
C VAL A 34 -4.95 -2.46 -1.22
N GLU A 35 -5.44 -2.96 -0.09
CA GLU A 35 -6.86 -3.12 0.18
C GLU A 35 -7.25 -2.31 1.42
N ILE A 36 -8.23 -1.44 1.26
CA ILE A 36 -8.77 -0.61 2.32
C ILE A 36 -10.28 -0.82 2.34
N PRO A 37 -10.91 -1.08 3.50
CA PRO A 37 -12.36 -1.20 3.57
C PRO A 37 -13.03 0.07 3.05
N GLU A 38 -14.12 -0.10 2.31
CA GLU A 38 -14.89 1.00 1.71
C GLU A 38 -14.20 1.74 0.55
N HIS A 39 -12.97 1.37 0.19
CA HIS A 39 -12.28 1.86 -1.00
C HIS A 39 -12.03 0.74 -2.02
N GLU A 40 -11.78 1.12 -3.27
CA GLU A 40 -11.33 0.19 -4.29
C GLU A 40 -9.90 -0.25 -4.00
N LYS A 41 -9.58 -1.50 -4.38
CA LYS A 41 -8.21 -2.00 -4.31
C LYS A 41 -7.37 -1.31 -5.36
N PHE A 42 -6.13 -1.00 -5.01
CA PHE A 42 -5.22 -0.32 -5.92
C PHE A 42 -3.79 -0.81 -5.76
N GLU A 43 -2.98 -0.61 -6.78
CA GLU A 43 -1.58 -1.00 -6.78
C GLU A 43 -0.70 0.16 -6.32
N ILE A 44 0.28 -0.15 -5.47
CA ILE A 44 1.35 0.79 -5.10
C ILE A 44 2.69 0.26 -5.57
N PHE A 45 3.59 1.18 -5.86
CA PHE A 45 4.97 0.88 -6.23
C PHE A 45 5.89 2.01 -5.78
N LEU A 46 7.18 1.69 -5.65
CA LEU A 46 8.20 2.68 -5.35
C LEU A 46 8.60 3.38 -6.65
N SER A 47 8.44 4.70 -6.67
CA SER A 47 8.92 5.54 -7.79
C SER A 47 10.45 5.69 -7.79
N GLU A 48 10.99 6.30 -8.84
CA GLU A 48 12.43 6.61 -8.95
C GLU A 48 12.94 7.55 -7.85
N ASP A 49 12.05 8.30 -7.20
CA ASP A 49 12.35 9.23 -6.11
C ASP A 49 12.24 8.57 -4.71
N ASP A 50 12.21 7.24 -4.63
CA ASP A 50 12.01 6.47 -3.39
C ASP A 50 10.69 6.82 -2.65
N MET A 51 9.68 7.26 -3.41
CA MET A 51 8.34 7.57 -2.87
C MET A 51 7.32 6.54 -3.33
N TRP A 52 6.50 6.07 -2.39
CA TRP A 52 5.37 5.20 -2.69
C TRP A 52 4.26 5.96 -3.42
N VAL A 53 3.91 5.47 -4.60
CA VAL A 53 2.92 6.08 -5.49
C VAL A 53 1.98 5.01 -6.03
N THR A 54 0.86 5.44 -6.60
CA THR A 54 -0.09 4.58 -7.32
C THR A 54 -0.21 5.03 -8.78
N ASN A 55 -0.48 4.09 -9.68
CA ASN A 55 -0.69 4.36 -11.10
C ASN A 55 -2.18 4.51 -11.44
N ASP A 56 -3.05 4.12 -10.50
CA ASP A 56 -4.49 4.13 -10.69
C ASP A 56 -5.08 5.48 -10.28
N GLU A 57 -6.09 5.96 -11.01
CA GLU A 57 -6.93 7.08 -10.57
C GLU A 57 -7.81 6.62 -9.40
N VAL A 58 -7.20 6.53 -8.21
CA VAL A 58 -7.90 6.12 -6.99
C VAL A 58 -8.57 7.31 -6.34
N SER A 59 -9.70 7.05 -5.68
CA SER A 59 -10.39 8.07 -4.85
C SER A 59 -9.70 8.29 -3.49
N VAL A 60 -8.41 8.02 -3.41
CA VAL A 60 -7.61 8.00 -2.18
C VAL A 60 -6.58 9.13 -2.27
N ASP A 61 -6.40 9.86 -1.17
CA ASP A 61 -5.46 10.99 -1.13
C ASP A 61 -4.00 10.52 -1.30
N GLU A 62 -3.20 11.28 -2.04
CA GLU A 62 -1.78 11.01 -2.26
C GLU A 62 -1.01 10.97 -0.94
N ASP A 63 -1.35 11.84 0.01
CA ASP A 63 -0.75 11.86 1.35
C ASP A 63 -1.04 10.56 2.11
N PHE A 64 -2.22 9.97 1.90
CA PHE A 64 -2.59 8.72 2.53
C PHE A 64 -1.86 7.52 1.91
N ILE A 65 -1.66 7.52 0.59
CA ILE A 65 -0.86 6.52 -0.11
C ILE A 65 0.58 6.52 0.40
N PHE A 66 1.17 7.72 0.56
CA PHE A 66 2.51 7.87 1.12
C PHE A 66 2.59 7.30 2.54
N LEU A 67 1.62 7.59 3.40
CA LEU A 67 1.56 7.07 4.77
C LEU A 67 1.46 5.54 4.82
N ILE A 68 0.69 4.94 3.92
CA ILE A 68 0.57 3.48 3.80
C ILE A 68 1.93 2.87 3.42
N GLY A 69 2.59 3.46 2.42
CA GLY A 69 3.90 3.02 1.95
C GLY A 69 4.98 3.10 3.03
N ASP A 70 5.14 4.26 3.67
CA ASP A 70 6.11 4.48 4.76
C ASP A 70 5.86 3.52 5.94
N LYS A 71 4.59 3.32 6.29
CA LYS A 71 4.21 2.38 7.35
C LYS A 71 4.52 0.94 6.97
N PHE A 72 4.22 0.56 5.74
CA PHE A 72 4.49 -0.78 5.22
C PHE A 72 6.00 -1.06 5.21
N GLU A 73 6.81 -0.15 4.68
CA GLU A 73 8.27 -0.25 4.65
C GLU A 73 8.85 -0.37 6.07
N SER A 74 8.34 0.43 7.01
CA SER A 74 8.74 0.34 8.43
C SER A 74 8.39 -1.00 9.11
N LEU A 75 7.47 -1.77 8.54
CA LEU A 75 7.08 -3.09 9.04
C LEU A 75 7.86 -4.24 8.37
N GLN A 76 8.53 -3.96 7.24
CA GLN A 76 9.42 -4.91 6.59
C GLN A 76 10.74 -5.01 7.38
N PRO A 77 11.23 -6.24 7.66
CA PRO A 77 12.43 -6.47 8.47
C PRO A 77 13.76 -6.16 7.77
#